data_AF-A0A081S362-F1
#
_entry.id   AF-A0A081S362-F1
#
_cell.length_a   1.000
_cell.length_b   1.000
_cell.length_c   1.000
_cell.angle_alpha   90.00
_cell.angle_beta   90.00
_cell.angle_gamma   90.00
#
_symmetry.space_group_name_H-M   'P 1'
#
loop_
_entity.id
_entity.type
_entity.pdbx_description
1 polymer ?
#
loop_
_entity_poly.entity_id
_entity_poly.type
_entity_poly.pdbx_seq_one_letter_code
_entity_poly.pdbx_strand_id
1 'polypeptide(L)' 'MALEKDDFLKSYAPFLSKITVSGNSVIIRDEKLQRLVEVIYRDNKFWCDVDEEECCVHVHFALALPELAELQNK' A
#
# COMPACT_ATOMS: atom_id res chain seq x y z
N MET A 1 17.08 6.86 -9.40
CA MET A 1 17.27 6.78 -7.94
C MET A 1 15.90 6.49 -7.34
N ALA A 2 15.64 5.26 -6.92
CA ALA A 2 14.34 4.83 -6.38
C ALA A 2 14.47 4.30 -4.94
N LEU A 3 15.52 4.74 -4.23
CA LEU A 3 15.91 4.18 -2.91
C LEU A 3 15.34 4.99 -1.73
N GLU A 4 14.93 6.25 -1.94
CA GLU A 4 14.55 7.15 -0.86
C GLU A 4 13.15 6.89 -0.31
N LYS A 5 12.21 6.41 -1.15
CA LYS A 5 10.83 6.14 -0.73
C LYS A 5 10.71 4.86 0.11
N ASP A 6 11.48 3.82 -0.22
CA ASP A 6 11.53 2.60 0.58
C ASP A 6 12.06 2.85 2.00
N ASP A 7 13.04 3.75 2.15
CA ASP A 7 13.60 4.10 3.46
C ASP A 7 12.61 4.95 4.29
N PHE A 8 11.91 5.89 3.65
CA PHE A 8 10.85 6.67 4.28
C PHE A 8 9.71 5.78 4.81
N LEU A 9 9.29 4.79 4.02
CA LEU A 9 8.24 3.85 4.42
C LEU A 9 8.68 2.96 5.58
N LYS A 10 9.94 2.50 5.59
CA LYS A 10 10.52 1.78 6.73
C LYS A 10 10.59 2.63 8.00
N SER A 11 10.82 3.93 7.87
CA SER A 11 10.84 4.85 9.02
C SER A 11 9.43 5.17 9.52
N TYR A 12 8.48 5.37 8.60
CA TYR A 12 7.11 5.78 8.92
C TYR A 12 6.23 4.62 9.38
N ALA A 13 6.36 3.47 8.74
CA ALA A 13 5.61 2.26 9.03
C ALA A 13 6.53 1.02 9.00
N PRO A 14 7.43 0.87 9.99
CA PRO A 14 8.37 -0.25 10.04
C PRO A 14 7.70 -1.62 10.08
N PHE A 15 6.43 -1.66 10.51
CA PHE A 15 5.60 -2.86 10.59
C PHE A 15 4.86 -3.16 9.28
N LEU A 16 4.89 -2.27 8.30
CA LEU A 16 4.25 -2.46 7.00
C LEU A 16 5.32 -2.74 5.94
N SER A 17 5.16 -3.84 5.21
CA SER A 17 6.04 -4.18 4.10
C SER A 17 5.22 -4.50 2.85
N LYS A 18 5.53 -3.85 1.74
CA LYS A 18 5.00 -4.23 0.44
C LYS A 18 5.47 -5.66 0.10
N ILE A 19 4.53 -6.56 -0.17
CA ILE A 19 4.84 -7.92 -0.63
C ILE A 19 4.89 -7.94 -2.16
N THR A 20 3.80 -7.51 -2.80
CA THR A 20 3.71 -7.51 -4.27
C THR A 20 2.58 -6.62 -4.74
N VAL A 21 2.61 -6.23 -6.01
CA VAL A 21 1.52 -5.52 -6.70
C VAL A 21 0.92 -6.47 -7.72
N SER A 22 -0.39 -6.69 -7.67
CA SER A 22 -1.16 -7.53 -8.58
C SER A 22 -2.11 -6.68 -9.42
N GLY A 23 -1.62 -6.17 -10.55
CA GLY A 23 -2.42 -5.38 -11.48
C GLY A 23 -2.99 -4.12 -10.84
N ASN A 24 -4.25 -4.20 -10.40
CA ASN A 24 -4.97 -3.12 -9.71
C ASN A 24 -5.02 -3.29 -8.18
N SER A 25 -4.43 -4.32 -7.58
CA SER A 25 -4.33 -4.44 -6.12
C SER A 25 -2.88 -4.49 -5.65
N VAL A 26 -2.64 -4.16 -4.39
CA VAL A 26 -1.36 -4.32 -3.71
C VAL A 26 -1.53 -5.16 -2.47
N ILE A 27 -0.61 -6.09 -2.27
CA ILE A 27 -0.54 -6.91 -1.07
C ILE A 27 0.53 -6.32 -0.17
N ILE A 28 0.11 -5.87 1.00
CA ILE A 28 0.94 -5.32 2.07
C ILE A 28 0.93 -6.33 3.21
N ARG A 29 2.09 -6.67 3.74
CA ARG A 29 2.22 -7.43 4.98
C ARG A 29 2.20 -6.46 6.14
N ASP A 30 1.25 -6.68 7.04
CA ASP A 30 1.19 -6.01 8.32
C ASP A 30 1.78 -6.93 9.39
N GLU A 31 2.99 -6.63 9.86
CA GLU A 31 3.66 -7.36 10.92
C GLU A 31 3.04 -7.11 12.29
N LYS A 32 2.36 -5.97 12.48
CA LYS A 32 1.68 -5.61 13.73
C LYS A 32 0.42 -6.46 13.93
N LEU A 33 -0.32 -6.72 12.85
CA LEU A 33 -1.50 -7.60 12.82
C LEU A 33 -1.16 -9.05 12.48
N GLN A 34 0.10 -9.32 12.08
CA GLN A 34 0.56 -10.63 11.58
C GLN A 34 -0.34 -11.15 10.43
N ARG A 35 -0.81 -10.24 9.57
CA ARG A 35 -1.74 -10.54 8.47
C ARG A 35 -1.29 -9.90 7.16
N LEU A 36 -1.77 -10.45 6.07
CA LEU A 36 -1.65 -9.83 4.75
C LEU A 36 -2.89 -8.98 4.52
N VAL A 37 -2.64 -7.75 4.10
CA VAL A 37 -3.65 -6.76 3.77
C VAL A 37 -3.61 -6.55 2.28
N GLU A 38 -4.74 -6.78 1.63
CA GLU A 38 -4.91 -6.46 0.23
C GLU A 38 -5.61 -5.10 0.11
N VAL A 39 -5.00 -4.20 -0.66
CA VAL A 39 -5.58 -2.91 -1.01
C VAL A 39 -5.89 -2.92 -2.50
N ILE A 40 -7.16 -2.76 -2.84
CA ILE A 40 -7.67 -2.86 -4.20
C ILE A 40 -7.92 -1.46 -4.74
N TYR A 41 -7.40 -1.16 -5.92
CA TYR A 41 -7.65 0.06 -6.66
C TYR A 41 -8.82 -0.13 -7.63
N ARG A 42 -9.97 0.45 -7.30
CA ARG A 42 -11.21 0.43 -8.08
C ARG A 42 -11.86 1.81 -8.10
N ASP A 43 -12.50 2.18 -9.21
CA ASP A 43 -13.20 3.48 -9.33
C ASP A 43 -12.34 4.69 -8.95
N ASN A 44 -11.06 4.67 -9.35
CA ASN A 44 -10.08 5.71 -9.03
C ASN A 44 -9.76 5.89 -7.53
N LYS A 45 -10.21 4.95 -6.69
CA LYS A 45 -10.04 4.95 -5.23
C LYS A 45 -9.35 3.67 -4.77
N PHE A 46 -8.63 3.76 -3.66
CA PHE A 46 -8.09 2.59 -2.97
C PHE A 46 -9.06 2.12 -1.90
N TRP A 47 -9.23 0.81 -1.81
CA TRP A 47 -10.10 0.15 -0.85
C TRP A 47 -9.30 -0.91 -0.10
N CYS A 48 -9.27 -0.83 1.23
CA CYS A 48 -8.66 -1.88 2.04
C CYS A 48 -9.66 -3.03 2.23
N ASP A 49 -9.27 -4.26 1.88
CA ASP A 49 -10.08 -5.45 2.15
C ASP A 49 -10.15 -5.77 3.66
N VAL A 50 -9.08 -5.46 4.40
CA VAL A 50 -8.96 -5.84 5.82
C VAL A 50 -9.70 -4.88 6.75
N ASP A 51 -9.58 -3.58 6.52
CA ASP A 51 -10.29 -2.56 7.31
C ASP A 51 -11.68 -2.24 6.72
N GLU A 52 -11.98 -2.75 5.52
CA GLU A 52 -13.19 -2.42 4.75
C GLU A 52 -13.41 -0.90 4.62
N GLU A 53 -12.30 -0.16 4.54
CA GLU A 53 -12.30 1.31 4.57
C GLU A 53 -11.41 1.90 3.46
N GLU A 54 -11.77 3.09 2.98
CA GLU A 54 -11.01 3.83 1.96
C GLU A 54 -9.89 4.71 2.53
N CYS A 55 -9.80 4.82 3.86
CA CYS A 55 -8.94 5.78 4.57
C CYS A 55 -8.16 5.15 5.74
N CYS A 56 -7.51 4.01 5.50
CA CYS A 56 -6.68 3.34 6.50
C CYS A 56 -5.17 3.54 6.26
N VAL A 57 -4.36 3.17 7.25
CA VAL A 57 -2.89 3.24 7.16
C VAL A 57 -2.33 2.43 5.98
N HIS A 58 -2.97 1.32 5.60
CA HIS A 58 -2.54 0.50 4.46
C HIS A 58 -2.81 1.19 3.13
N VAL A 59 -3.93 1.92 3.01
CA VAL A 59 -4.23 2.76 1.85
C VAL A 59 -3.22 3.91 1.74
N HIS A 60 -2.92 4.59 2.85
CA HIS A 60 -1.91 5.65 2.86
C HIS A 60 -0.51 5.11 2.50
N PHE A 61 -0.16 3.92 2.98
CA PHE A 61 1.09 3.25 2.62
C PHE A 61 1.12 2.90 1.12
N ALA A 62 0.03 2.36 0.59
CA ALA A 62 -0.13 2.07 -0.83
C ALA A 62 0.04 3.34 -1.67
N LEU A 63 -0.60 4.45 -1.29
CA LEU A 63 -0.47 5.74 -1.98
C LEU A 63 0.95 6.31 -1.96
N ALA A 64 1.73 6.01 -0.93
CA ALA A 64 3.12 6.44 -0.84
C ALA A 64 4.05 5.63 -1.76
N LEU A 65 3.63 4.45 -2.22
CA LEU A 65 4.41 3.63 -3.14
C LEU A 65 4.43 4.24 -4.55
N PRO A 66 5.61 4.47 -5.13
CA PRO A 66 5.71 5.08 -6.46
C PRO A 66 5.06 4.23 -7.55
N GLU A 67 5.16 2.90 -7.46
CA GLU A 67 4.56 1.96 -8.42
C GLU A 67 3.03 2.07 -8.51
N LEU A 68 2.38 2.43 -7.41
CA LEU A 68 0.93 2.63 -7.36
C LEU A 68 0.53 4.06 -7.75
N ALA A 69 1.37 5.04 -7.46
CA ALA A 69 1.18 6.40 -7.94
C ALA A 69 1.15 6.46 -9.48
N GLU A 70 1.90 5.59 -10.16
CA GLU A 70 1.85 5.46 -11.61
C GLU A 70 0.51 4.91 -12.13
N LEU A 71 -0.21 4.11 -11.34
CA LEU A 71 -1.55 3.63 -11.69
C LEU A 71 -2.62 4.74 -11.61
N GLN A 72 -2.46 5.72 -10.71
CA GLN A 72 -3.40 6.85 -10.60
C GLN A 72 -3.20 7.91 -11.69
N ASN A 73 -2.01 7.98 -12.29
CA ASN A 73 -1.62 9.05 -13.20
C ASN A 73 -1.80 8.68 -14.69
N LYS A 74 -2.68 7.72 -14.99
CA LYS A 74 -2.92 7.18 -16.34
C LYS A 74 -4.34 7.45 -16.80
#